data_AF-A0AAD6J740-F1
#
_entry.id   AF-A0AAD6J740-F1
#
_cell.length_a   1.000
_cell.length_b   1.000
_cell.length_c   1.000
_cell.angle_alpha   90.00
_cell.angle_beta   90.00
_cell.angle_gamma   90.00
#
_symmetry.space_group_name_H-M   'P 1'
#
loop_
_entity.id
_entity.type
_entity.pdbx_description
1 polymer ?
#
loop_
_entity_poly.entity_id
_entity_poly.type
_entity_poly.pdbx_seq_one_letter_code
_entity_poly.pdbx_strand_id
1 'polypeptide(L)'
;MSPVILSFCMLSLLLAVSTTGADEAAGDHCPSASRKMGKIGGVIDTGSRVGKEMKVAMEMAAEDFARSSCSKQLVLQLEDSSGDSAGDASFSKASLLRSSTTKIK
;
A
#
# COMPACT_ATOMS: atom_id res chain seq x y z
N MET A 1 1.29 49.58 -25.52
CA MET A 1 1.32 48.11 -25.63
C MET A 1 1.01 47.77 -27.08
N SER A 2 1.95 47.16 -27.81
CA SER A 2 1.75 46.86 -29.24
C SER A 2 0.62 45.81 -29.40
N PRO A 3 -0.30 45.96 -30.37
CA PRO A 3 -1.38 45.00 -30.61
C PRO A 3 -0.85 43.58 -30.89
N VAL A 4 0.39 43.47 -31.39
CA VAL A 4 1.09 42.21 -31.62
C VAL A 4 1.39 41.47 -30.31
N ILE A 5 1.74 42.21 -29.24
CA ILE A 5 2.04 41.63 -27.92
C ILE A 5 0.77 41.08 -27.27
N LEU A 6 -0.34 41.82 -27.39
CA LEU A 6 -1.64 41.38 -26.86
C LEU A 6 -2.11 40.10 -27.56
N SER A 7 -1.96 40.03 -28.89
CA SER A 7 -2.27 38.82 -29.66
C SER A 7 -1.44 37.62 -29.21
N PHE A 8 -0.13 37.81 -29.01
CA PHE A 8 0.76 36.75 -28.54
C PHE A 8 0.38 36.27 -27.12
N CYS A 9 0.06 37.19 -26.21
CA CYS A 9 -0.39 36.84 -24.86
C CYS A 9 -1.68 36.00 -24.90
N MET A 10 -2.68 36.40 -25.68
CA MET A 10 -3.94 35.67 -25.77
C MET A 10 -3.78 34.28 -26.37
N LEU A 11 -2.88 34.10 -27.35
CA LEU A 11 -2.58 32.80 -27.93
C LEU A 11 -1.92 31.87 -26.91
N SER A 12 -0.96 32.37 -26.12
CA SER A 12 -0.31 31.61 -25.04
C SER A 12 -1.29 31.19 -23.94
N LEU A 13 -2.26 32.05 -23.59
CA LEU A 13 -3.34 31.74 -22.63
C LEU A 13 -4.29 30.65 -23.17
N LEU A 14 -4.63 30.71 -24.47
CA LEU A 14 -5.46 29.70 -25.13
C LEU A 14 -4.77 28.32 -25.19
N LEU A 15 -3.47 28.29 -25.50
CA LEU A 15 -2.70 27.04 -25.46
C LEU A 15 -2.59 26.47 -24.04
N ALA A 16 -2.41 27.32 -23.01
CA ALA A 16 -2.34 26.89 -21.63
C ALA A 16 -3.68 26.32 -21.10
N VAL A 17 -4.82 26.83 -21.57
CA VAL A 17 -6.15 26.29 -21.27
C VAL A 17 -6.42 24.98 -22.01
N SER A 18 -5.82 24.79 -23.19
CA SER A 18 -6.04 23.58 -24.00
C SER A 18 -5.30 22.35 -23.47
N THR A 19 -4.33 22.54 -22.57
CA THR A 19 -3.60 21.45 -21.90
C THR A 19 -4.25 21.03 -20.59
N THR A 20 -5.57 20.91 -20.56
CA THR A 20 -6.30 20.17 -19.53
C THR A 20 -7.18 19.11 -20.19
N GLY A 21 -6.57 18.34 -21.09
CA GLY A 21 -7.06 17.00 -21.38
C GLY A 21 -6.81 16.13 -20.17
N ALA A 22 -7.80 16.06 -19.27
CA ALA A 22 -7.95 14.92 -18.39
C ALA A 22 -8.08 13.71 -19.31
N ASP A 23 -7.00 12.96 -19.45
CA ASP A 23 -7.01 11.65 -20.06
C ASP A 23 -7.80 10.73 -19.11
N GLU A 24 -9.13 10.74 -19.28
CA GLU A 24 -10.04 9.75 -18.74
C GLU A 24 -9.87 8.45 -19.55
N ALA A 25 -8.67 7.88 -19.52
CA ALA A 25 -8.46 6.50 -19.89
C ALA A 25 -8.65 5.67 -18.62
N ALA A 26 -9.89 5.17 -18.46
CA ALA A 26 -10.20 4.02 -17.62
C ALA A 26 -9.45 2.79 -18.17
N GLY A 27 -8.14 2.77 -17.96
CA GLY A 27 -7.25 1.66 -18.26
C GLY A 27 -6.54 1.31 -16.97
N ASP A 28 -6.73 0.07 -16.53
CA ASP A 28 -6.11 -0.59 -15.38
C ASP A 28 -4.59 -0.75 -15.56
N HIS A 29 -3.92 0.30 -16.04
CA HIS A 29 -2.50 0.34 -16.31
C HIS A 29 -1.77 0.81 -15.06
N CYS A 30 -1.72 -0.10 -14.10
CA CYS A 30 -0.68 -0.05 -13.09
C CYS A 30 0.67 -0.13 -13.83
N PRO A 31 1.49 0.96 -13.85
CA PRO A 31 2.80 0.88 -14.45
C PRO A 31 3.58 -0.25 -13.78
N SER A 32 4.44 -0.92 -14.54
CA SER A 32 5.36 -1.98 -14.06
C SER A 32 6.41 -1.41 -13.09
N ALA A 33 5.99 -0.67 -12.08
CA ALA A 33 6.77 -0.29 -10.93
C ALA A 33 7.05 -1.57 -10.14
N SER A 34 8.30 -1.73 -9.72
CA SER A 34 8.71 -2.86 -8.89
C SER A 34 7.72 -3.08 -7.74
N ARG A 35 7.10 -4.25 -7.71
CA ARG A 35 6.12 -4.63 -6.68
C ARG A 35 6.83 -4.57 -5.32
N LYS A 36 6.58 -3.52 -4.54
CA LYS A 36 7.14 -3.34 -3.19
C LYS A 36 6.26 -4.12 -2.23
N MET A 37 6.84 -5.15 -1.61
CA MET A 37 6.16 -5.97 -0.61
C MET A 37 6.46 -5.40 0.79
N GLY A 38 5.42 -4.94 1.48
CA GLY A 38 5.46 -4.62 2.90
C GLY A 38 5.06 -5.85 3.72
N LYS A 39 5.68 -6.06 4.89
CA LYS A 39 5.30 -7.11 5.84
C LYS A 39 4.86 -6.46 7.15
N ILE A 40 3.69 -6.85 7.66
CA ILE A 40 3.22 -6.46 9.00
C ILE A 40 3.03 -7.74 9.82
N GLY A 41 3.63 -7.76 11.00
CA GLY A 41 3.49 -8.84 11.97
C GLY A 41 2.52 -8.48 13.09
N GLY A 42 1.86 -9.47 13.68
CA GLY A 42 1.01 -9.29 14.86
C GLY A 42 0.87 -10.59 15.64
N VAL A 43 0.75 -10.47 16.96
CA VAL A 43 0.41 -11.59 17.84
C VAL A 43 -1.01 -11.35 18.33
N ILE A 44 -1.90 -12.30 18.09
CA ILE A 44 -3.32 -12.19 18.44
C ILE A 44 -3.79 -13.50 19.07
N ASP A 45 -4.62 -13.46 20.10
CA ASP A 45 -5.27 -14.66 20.64
C ASP A 45 -6.45 -15.06 19.73
N THR A 46 -6.22 -15.99 18.80
CA THR A 46 -7.25 -16.42 17.84
C THR A 46 -8.31 -17.32 18.47
N GLY A 47 -8.07 -17.82 19.69
CA GLY A 47 -9.05 -18.53 20.50
C GLY A 47 -10.15 -17.61 21.01
N SER A 48 -9.81 -16.36 21.33
CA SER A 48 -10.76 -15.35 21.80
C SER A 48 -11.67 -14.81 20.69
N ARG A 49 -12.84 -14.31 21.10
CA ARG A 49 -13.74 -13.56 20.21
C ARG A 49 -13.04 -12.32 19.63
N VAL A 50 -12.33 -11.57 20.49
CA VAL A 50 -11.68 -10.31 20.12
C VAL A 50 -10.57 -10.54 19.08
N GLY A 51 -9.74 -11.57 19.26
CA GLY A 51 -8.67 -11.87 18.30
C GLY A 51 -9.20 -12.33 16.94
N LYS A 52 -10.34 -13.04 16.89
CA LYS A 52 -11.01 -13.36 15.62
C LYS A 52 -11.51 -12.10 14.90
N GLU A 53 -12.14 -11.18 15.63
CA GLU A 53 -12.60 -9.89 15.08
C GLU A 53 -11.39 -9.06 14.56
N MET A 54 -10.29 -9.04 15.31
CA MET A 54 -9.07 -8.34 14.92
C MET A 54 -8.41 -8.96 13.67
N LYS A 55 -8.33 -10.29 13.58
CA LYS A 55 -7.81 -10.99 12.38
C LYS A 55 -8.55 -10.56 11.12
N VAL A 56 -9.88 -10.58 11.17
CA VAL A 56 -10.73 -10.20 10.03
C VAL A 56 -10.54 -8.72 9.68
N ALA A 57 -10.45 -7.83 10.68
CA ALA A 57 -10.18 -6.41 10.44
C ALA A 57 -8.83 -6.17 9.75
N MET A 58 -7.79 -6.89 10.14
CA MET A 58 -6.46 -6.80 9.52
C MET A 58 -6.48 -7.31 8.07
N GLU A 59 -7.16 -8.44 7.81
CA GLU A 59 -7.32 -9.00 6.47
C GLU A 59 -8.06 -8.02 5.54
N MET A 60 -9.18 -7.45 6.00
CA MET A 60 -9.92 -6.43 5.24
C MET A 60 -9.05 -5.20 4.94
N ALA A 61 -8.26 -4.73 5.90
CA ALA A 61 -7.36 -3.60 5.69
C ALA A 61 -6.23 -3.91 4.68
N ALA A 62 -5.70 -5.14 4.68
CA ALA A 62 -4.68 -5.56 3.71
C ALA A 62 -5.24 -5.67 2.29
N GLU A 63 -6.45 -6.18 2.13
CA GLU A 63 -7.15 -6.22 0.84
C GLU A 63 -7.46 -4.82 0.31
N ASP A 64 -7.91 -3.91 1.19
CA ASP A 64 -8.20 -2.53 0.81
C ASP A 64 -6.93 -1.77 0.41
N PHE A 65 -5.82 -2.03 1.10
CA PHE A 65 -4.51 -1.51 0.72
C PHE A 65 -4.03 -2.05 -0.64
N ALA A 66 -4.26 -3.34 -0.92
CA ALA A 66 -3.89 -3.93 -2.20
C ALA A 66 -4.73 -3.35 -3.36
N ARG A 67 -6.02 -3.08 -3.12
CA ARG A 67 -6.91 -2.45 -4.11
C ARG A 67 -6.54 -0.98 -4.38
N SER A 68 -6.08 -0.25 -3.37
CA SER A 68 -5.67 1.15 -3.51
C SER A 68 -4.23 1.34 -4.02
N SER A 69 -3.47 0.26 -4.23
CA SER A 69 -2.07 0.37 -4.64
C SER A 69 -1.66 -0.57 -5.76
N CYS A 70 -1.40 0.01 -6.94
CA CYS A 70 -0.90 -0.66 -8.13
C CYS A 70 0.40 -1.46 -7.98
N SER A 71 1.25 -1.11 -7.01
CA SER A 71 2.60 -1.68 -6.88
C SER A 71 2.96 -2.05 -5.46
N LYS A 72 1.99 -2.03 -4.52
CA LYS A 72 2.25 -2.35 -3.12
C LYS A 72 1.39 -3.52 -2.69
N GLN A 73 2.05 -4.57 -2.22
CA GLN A 73 1.39 -5.70 -1.57
C GLN A 73 1.75 -5.68 -0.09
N LEU A 74 0.78 -6.00 0.76
CA LEU A 74 0.96 -6.14 2.19
C LEU A 74 0.80 -7.61 2.57
N VAL A 75 1.79 -8.16 3.25
CA VAL A 75 1.75 -9.52 3.80
C VAL A 75 1.54 -9.43 5.31
N LEU A 76 0.46 -10.03 5.78
CA LEU A 76 0.19 -10.21 7.21
C LEU A 76 0.87 -11.48 7.72
N GLN A 77 1.64 -11.36 8.80
CA GLN A 77 2.25 -12.48 9.52
C GLN A 77 1.66 -12.49 10.92
N LEU A 78 0.59 -13.25 11.12
CA LEU A 78 -0.09 -13.35 12.40
C LEU A 78 0.32 -14.63 13.12
N GLU A 79 0.72 -14.49 14.38
CA GLU A 79 1.02 -15.59 15.27
C GLU A 79 -0.07 -15.68 16.34
N ASP A 80 -0.53 -16.89 16.64
CA ASP A 80 -1.57 -17.11 17.63
C ASP A 80 -0.94 -17.10 19.02
N SER A 81 -1.47 -16.24 19.91
CA SER A 81 -1.02 -16.19 21.29
C SER A 81 -1.50 -17.39 22.11
N SER A 82 -2.60 -18.05 21.71
CA SER A 82 -3.27 -19.10 22.49
C SER A 82 -3.63 -18.72 23.94
N GLY A 83 -3.64 -17.42 24.27
CA GLY A 83 -3.83 -16.89 25.62
C GLY A 83 -2.56 -16.76 26.47
N ASP A 84 -1.37 -17.06 25.92
CA ASP A 84 -0.08 -16.91 26.60
C ASP A 84 0.61 -15.58 26.22
N SER A 85 0.38 -14.57 27.06
CA SER A 85 0.75 -13.17 26.78
C SER A 85 2.27 -12.89 26.79
N ALA A 86 3.12 -13.82 27.26
CA ALA A 86 4.54 -13.55 27.53
C ALA A 86 5.53 -14.32 26.62
N GLY A 87 5.17 -15.52 26.16
CA GLY A 87 6.03 -16.34 25.29
C GLY A 87 6.10 -15.79 23.85
N ASP A 88 4.96 -15.42 23.29
CA ASP A 88 4.84 -15.21 21.84
C ASP A 88 5.45 -13.89 21.35
N ALA A 89 5.45 -12.83 22.16
CA ALA A 89 6.11 -11.58 21.76
C ALA A 89 7.63 -11.75 21.54
N SER A 90 8.26 -12.69 22.25
CA SER A 90 9.69 -13.00 22.12
C SER A 90 9.97 -13.94 20.94
N PHE A 91 9.12 -14.94 20.71
CA PHE A 91 9.21 -15.87 19.59
C PHE A 91 8.90 -15.19 18.25
N SER A 92 7.87 -14.34 18.17
CA SER A 92 7.52 -13.61 16.95
C SER A 92 8.62 -12.66 16.50
N LYS A 93 9.30 -11.99 17.44
CA LYS A 93 10.45 -11.13 17.10
C LYS A 93 11.62 -11.96 16.58
N ALA A 94 11.90 -13.12 17.18
CA ALA A 94 12.95 -14.04 16.73
C ALA A 94 12.64 -14.69 15.36
N SER A 95 11.38 -15.05 15.10
CA SER A 95 10.89 -15.63 13.85
C SER A 95 10.88 -14.60 12.70
N LEU A 96 10.49 -13.36 12.96
CA LEU A 96 10.59 -12.25 11.99
C LEU A 96 12.06 -11.89 11.66
N LEU A 97 12.96 -11.93 12.65
CA LEU A 97 14.40 -11.74 12.44
C LEU A 97 15.02 -12.91 11.66
N ARG A 98 14.63 -14.16 11.92
CA ARG A 98 15.10 -15.34 11.17
C ARG A 98 14.63 -15.38 9.72
N SER A 99 13.42 -14.90 9.42
CA SER A 99 12.93 -14.80 8.03
C SER A 99 13.70 -13.74 7.22
N SER A 100 14.35 -12.79 7.88
CA SER A 100 15.13 -11.71 7.24
C SER A 100 16.58 -12.11 6.91
N THR A 101 17.11 -13.20 7.49
CA THR A 101 18.52 -13.63 7.34
C THR A 101 18.74 -14.79 6.37
N THR A 102 17.68 -15.35 5.77
CA THR A 102 17.82 -16.39 4.74
C THR A 102 17.90 -15.77 3.33
N LYS A 103 19.05 -15.15 3.02
CA LYS A 103 19.56 -15.15 1.63
C LYS A 103 20.31 -16.46 1.42
N ILE A 104 19.74 -17.38 0.66
CA ILE A 104 20.47 -18.56 0.19
C ILE A 104 20.73 -18.40 -1.31
N LYS A 105 22.01 -18.11 -1.57
CA LYS A 105 22.89 -18.43 -2.71
C LYS A 105 22.37 -18.28 -4.14
#